data_AF-A0A7W3AJH0-F1
#
_entry.id   AF-A0A7W3AJH0-F1
#
_cell.length_a   1.000
_cell.length_b   1.000
_cell.length_c   1.000
_cell.angle_alpha   90.00
_cell.angle_beta   90.00
_cell.angle_gamma   90.00
#
_symmetry.space_group_name_H-M   'P 1'
#
loop_
_entity.id
_entity.type
_entity.pdbx_description
1 polymer ?
#
loop_
_entity_poly.entity_id
_entity_poly.type
_entity_poly.pdbx_seq_one_letter_code
_entity_poly.pdbx_strand_id
1 'polypeptide(L)'
;MTLRLPQNFSDNDIWQQVNCLSEKFVVDFANGIDIVQDHIRTTKERSFFRRVKEALSGESAARQNAINASLSRGVEASLQWLTELTTSLATTNYALTQVNDRLNSLVNDTATLAHYSADTREQLHSLARQVNQKINYLEEELRRVDLLQRAQFHLDEIFSCWKVGRYTSLSFAGRCYVVFEELWWGEFGDVIRHGEPGQVKQLLNILRNNALHQLKQDSNCDADEFRNVQYWLGGQERMLSDNKWNEAINWLGDWCSQERHPVIWSVTQDSKNLPVRMPRFCSAERITKSMVEEIFLRGRA
;
A
#
# COMPACT_ATOMS: atom_id res chain seq x y z
N MET A 1 6.22 -20.69 13.79
CA MET A 1 6.24 -21.20 12.39
C MET A 1 5.88 -20.01 11.52
N THR A 2 6.89 -19.30 11.01
CA THR A 2 6.73 -18.11 10.19
C THR A 2 6.04 -18.53 8.90
N LEU A 3 4.85 -18.01 8.59
CA LEU A 3 4.32 -18.11 7.24
C LEU A 3 5.31 -17.37 6.34
N ARG A 4 6.18 -18.14 5.68
CA ARG A 4 6.78 -17.69 4.43
C ARG A 4 5.60 -17.47 3.49
N LEU A 5 5.57 -16.34 2.79
CA LEU A 5 4.73 -16.18 1.60
C LEU A 5 4.75 -17.52 0.85
N PRO A 6 3.59 -18.14 0.51
CA PRO A 6 3.56 -19.48 -0.08
C PRO A 6 4.57 -19.59 -1.22
N GLN A 7 5.18 -20.76 -1.46
CA GLN A 7 6.23 -20.92 -2.49
C GLN A 7 5.83 -20.40 -3.90
N ASN A 8 4.53 -20.25 -4.18
CA ASN A 8 4.01 -19.62 -5.40
C ASN A 8 4.21 -18.08 -5.46
N PHE A 9 4.53 -17.41 -4.35
CA PHE A 9 4.80 -15.97 -4.25
C PHE A 9 6.29 -15.63 -4.36
N SER A 10 7.19 -16.59 -4.07
CA SER A 10 8.63 -16.43 -4.25
C SER A 10 9.05 -16.26 -5.72
N ASP A 11 8.18 -16.61 -6.67
CA ASP A 11 8.39 -16.40 -8.12
C ASP A 11 7.98 -15.00 -8.61
N ASN A 12 7.59 -14.09 -7.70
CA ASN A 12 7.22 -12.72 -8.03
C ASN A 12 8.11 -11.73 -7.25
N ASP A 13 9.27 -11.41 -7.85
CA ASP A 13 10.33 -10.55 -7.30
C ASP A 13 9.82 -9.24 -6.68
N ILE A 14 8.67 -8.74 -7.14
CA ILE A 14 8.07 -7.49 -6.71
C ILE A 14 7.79 -7.46 -5.19
N TRP A 15 7.30 -8.56 -4.60
CA TRP A 15 6.97 -8.59 -3.16
C TRP A 15 8.21 -8.57 -2.27
N GLN A 16 9.36 -9.01 -2.79
CA GLN A 16 10.64 -8.91 -2.09
C GLN A 16 11.28 -7.54 -2.26
N GLN A 17 10.86 -6.80 -3.29
CA GLN A 17 11.39 -5.48 -3.62
C GLN A 17 10.54 -4.33 -3.07
N VAL A 18 9.24 -4.55 -2.89
CA VAL A 18 8.27 -3.56 -2.41
C VAL A 18 7.57 -4.06 -1.15
N ASN A 19 8.05 -3.62 0.01
CA ASN A 19 7.59 -4.09 1.31
C ASN A 19 6.14 -3.66 1.61
N CYS A 20 5.78 -2.43 1.24
CA CYS A 20 4.46 -1.87 1.50
C CYS A 20 3.30 -2.61 0.82
N LEU A 21 3.56 -3.46 -0.18
CA LEU A 21 2.54 -4.31 -0.78
C LEU A 21 1.98 -5.32 0.23
N SER A 22 2.83 -5.87 1.10
CA SER A 22 2.42 -6.81 2.15
C SER A 22 1.51 -6.12 3.15
N GLU A 23 1.88 -4.91 3.56
CA GLU A 23 1.09 -4.07 4.47
C GLU A 23 -0.27 -3.72 3.87
N LYS A 24 -0.30 -3.24 2.61
CA LYS A 24 -1.54 -2.95 1.88
C LYS A 24 -2.43 -4.18 1.74
N PHE A 25 -1.82 -5.35 1.50
CA PHE A 25 -2.58 -6.59 1.32
C PHE A 25 -3.36 -6.96 2.58
N VAL A 26 -2.73 -6.89 3.75
CA VAL A 26 -3.41 -7.18 5.03
C VAL A 26 -4.56 -6.19 5.27
N VAL A 27 -4.33 -4.90 5.01
CA VAL A 27 -5.36 -3.86 5.17
C VAL A 27 -6.53 -4.07 4.21
N ASP A 28 -6.26 -4.29 2.92
CA ASP A 28 -7.31 -4.54 1.91
C ASP A 28 -8.06 -5.84 2.19
N PHE A 29 -7.37 -6.86 2.73
CA PHE A 29 -8.00 -8.10 3.17
C PHE A 29 -8.98 -7.83 4.32
N ALA A 30 -8.57 -7.09 5.36
CA ALA A 30 -9.44 -6.70 6.46
C ALA A 30 -10.65 -5.89 5.98
N ASN A 31 -10.41 -4.90 5.10
CA ASN A 31 -11.45 -4.06 4.51
C ASN A 31 -12.39 -4.83 3.56
N GLY A 32 -11.97 -6.00 3.08
CA GLY A 32 -12.76 -6.91 2.26
C GLY A 32 -13.61 -7.89 3.04
N ILE A 33 -13.43 -8.01 4.36
CA ILE A 33 -14.33 -8.77 5.24
C ILE A 33 -15.57 -7.91 5.46
N ASP A 34 -16.62 -8.11 4.66
CA ASP A 34 -17.91 -7.43 4.86
C ASP A 34 -18.92 -8.36 5.53
N ILE A 35 -19.63 -7.80 6.51
CA ILE A 35 -20.68 -8.45 7.32
C ILE A 35 -22.07 -8.15 6.76
N VAL A 36 -22.22 -7.13 5.92
CA VAL A 36 -23.47 -6.78 5.25
C VAL A 36 -23.15 -6.58 3.79
N GLN A 37 -23.91 -7.24 2.92
CA GLN A 37 -23.84 -7.04 1.48
C GLN A 37 -23.79 -5.54 1.18
N ASP A 38 -22.79 -5.09 0.44
CA ASP A 38 -23.06 -4.05 -0.54
C ASP A 38 -22.31 -4.24 -1.85
N HIS A 39 -23.13 -4.37 -2.89
CA HIS A 39 -22.78 -4.16 -4.27
C HIS A 39 -22.53 -2.66 -4.44
N ILE A 40 -21.27 -2.27 -4.68
CA ILE A 40 -20.75 -1.20 -5.56
C ILE A 40 -19.30 -0.97 -5.13
N ARG A 41 -18.40 -1.85 -5.58
CA ARG A 41 -16.98 -1.51 -5.73
C ARG A 41 -16.59 -2.00 -7.12
N THR A 42 -16.15 -1.07 -7.96
CA THR A 42 -15.98 -1.19 -9.42
C THR A 42 -15.29 -2.50 -9.83
N THR A 43 -15.97 -3.22 -10.73
CA THR A 43 -15.79 -4.65 -11.04
C THR A 43 -14.56 -4.99 -11.92
N LYS A 44 -13.64 -4.05 -12.16
CA LYS A 44 -12.47 -4.29 -13.05
C LYS A 44 -11.11 -4.35 -12.34
N GLU A 45 -10.97 -3.75 -11.15
CA GLU A 45 -9.66 -3.43 -10.54
C GLU A 45 -9.17 -4.45 -9.49
N ARG A 46 -9.93 -5.52 -9.24
CA ARG A 46 -9.62 -6.54 -8.22
C ARG A 46 -8.98 -7.81 -8.75
N SER A 47 -8.55 -7.87 -10.02
CA SER A 47 -7.94 -9.09 -10.57
C SER A 47 -6.63 -9.45 -9.86
N PHE A 48 -5.78 -8.46 -9.57
CA PHE A 48 -4.53 -8.65 -8.84
C PHE A 48 -4.78 -9.11 -7.41
N PHE A 49 -5.54 -8.34 -6.62
CA PHE A 49 -5.90 -8.71 -5.25
C PHE A 49 -6.59 -10.08 -5.16
N ARG A 50 -7.53 -10.38 -6.08
CA ARG A 50 -8.22 -11.66 -6.12
C ARG A 50 -7.24 -12.80 -6.41
N ARG A 51 -6.36 -12.66 -7.40
CA ARG A 51 -5.34 -13.68 -7.70
C ARG A 51 -4.39 -13.89 -6.52
N VAL A 52 -3.98 -12.82 -5.85
CA VAL A 52 -3.14 -12.89 -4.63
C VAL A 52 -3.88 -13.65 -3.53
N LYS A 53 -5.15 -13.30 -3.28
CA LYS A 53 -6.01 -13.98 -2.31
C LYS A 53 -6.20 -15.47 -2.67
N GLU A 54 -6.47 -15.77 -3.93
CA GLU A 54 -6.67 -17.14 -4.44
C GLU A 54 -5.39 -17.98 -4.31
N ALA A 55 -4.23 -17.42 -4.71
CA ALA A 55 -2.92 -18.08 -4.59
C ALA A 55 -2.52 -18.31 -3.13
N LEU A 56 -2.86 -17.38 -2.22
CA LEU A 56 -2.71 -17.58 -0.78
C LEU A 56 -3.62 -18.71 -0.30
N SER A 57 -4.90 -18.72 -0.70
CA SER A 57 -5.91 -19.69 -0.25
C SER A 57 -5.66 -21.14 -0.68
N GLY A 58 -4.79 -21.37 -1.67
CA GLY A 58 -4.47 -22.68 -2.21
C GLY A 58 -5.64 -23.29 -2.98
N GLU A 59 -5.37 -23.80 -4.18
CA GLU A 59 -6.35 -24.45 -5.07
C GLU A 59 -7.00 -25.73 -4.48
N SER A 60 -6.74 -26.06 -3.22
CA SER A 60 -7.36 -27.16 -2.47
C SER A 60 -8.49 -26.73 -1.52
N ALA A 61 -8.65 -25.45 -1.18
CA ALA A 61 -9.81 -24.98 -0.41
C ALA A 61 -11.07 -24.81 -1.29
N ALA A 62 -10.90 -24.62 -2.61
CA ALA A 62 -11.99 -24.46 -3.57
C ALA A 62 -12.87 -25.72 -3.73
N ARG A 63 -12.34 -26.92 -3.46
CA ARG A 63 -13.15 -28.16 -3.46
C ARG A 63 -13.96 -28.39 -2.18
N GLN A 64 -13.56 -27.80 -1.05
CA GLN A 64 -14.30 -27.95 0.21
C GLN A 64 -15.31 -26.79 0.43
N ASN A 65 -15.05 -25.64 -0.18
CA ASN A 65 -15.89 -24.44 -0.11
C ASN A 65 -17.11 -24.45 -1.06
N ALA A 66 -17.27 -25.49 -1.89
CA ALA A 66 -18.56 -25.79 -2.52
C ALA A 66 -19.65 -26.14 -1.48
N ILE A 67 -19.30 -26.22 -0.19
CA ILE A 67 -20.18 -26.38 0.97
C ILE A 67 -20.25 -25.05 1.78
N ASN A 68 -20.23 -23.90 1.10
CA ASN A 68 -20.41 -22.55 1.67
C ASN A 68 -21.88 -22.16 1.80
N ALA A 69 -22.63 -22.87 2.67
CA ALA A 69 -24.05 -22.60 2.90
C ALA A 69 -24.36 -21.84 4.20
N SER A 70 -23.39 -21.19 4.85
CA SER A 70 -23.69 -20.23 5.93
C SER A 70 -22.70 -19.08 5.92
N LEU A 71 -23.21 -17.85 5.80
CA LEU A 71 -22.46 -16.59 5.88
C LEU A 71 -21.53 -16.56 7.11
N SER A 72 -21.97 -17.15 8.23
CA SER A 72 -21.17 -17.23 9.46
C SER A 72 -19.88 -18.04 9.31
N ARG A 73 -19.91 -19.16 8.56
CA ARG A 73 -18.72 -20.00 8.32
C ARG A 73 -17.70 -19.32 7.39
N GLY A 74 -18.17 -18.47 6.46
CA GLY A 74 -17.29 -17.69 5.58
C GLY A 74 -16.56 -16.55 6.31
N VAL A 75 -17.23 -15.90 7.27
CA VAL A 75 -16.63 -14.87 8.13
C VAL A 75 -15.58 -15.50 9.05
N GLU A 76 -15.90 -16.62 9.68
CA GLU A 76 -14.97 -17.33 10.57
C GLU A 76 -13.65 -17.69 9.87
N ALA A 77 -13.73 -18.30 8.68
CA ALA A 77 -12.55 -18.58 7.88
C ALA A 77 -11.78 -17.30 7.54
N SER A 78 -12.47 -16.21 7.16
CA SER A 78 -11.81 -14.94 6.84
C SER A 78 -11.07 -14.34 8.04
N LEU A 79 -11.60 -14.49 9.26
CA LEU A 79 -10.94 -14.02 10.49
C LEU A 79 -9.71 -14.84 10.86
N GLN A 80 -9.75 -16.15 10.66
CA GLN A 80 -8.57 -17.00 10.82
C GLN A 80 -7.46 -16.54 9.88
N TRP A 81 -7.78 -16.35 8.59
CA TRP A 81 -6.82 -15.84 7.61
C TRP A 81 -6.28 -14.46 7.98
N LEU A 82 -7.13 -13.53 8.41
CA LEU A 82 -6.67 -12.21 8.83
C LEU A 82 -5.72 -12.28 10.03
N THR A 83 -5.97 -13.20 10.97
CA THR A 83 -5.07 -13.44 12.12
C THR A 83 -3.68 -13.88 11.66
N GLU A 84 -3.64 -14.86 10.77
CA GLU A 84 -2.39 -15.40 10.20
C GLU A 84 -1.62 -14.33 9.41
N LEU A 85 -2.32 -13.58 8.55
CA LEU A 85 -1.75 -12.50 7.74
C LEU A 85 -1.23 -11.35 8.60
N THR A 86 -1.99 -10.92 9.60
CA THR A 86 -1.58 -9.83 10.50
C THR A 86 -0.36 -10.22 11.34
N THR A 87 -0.30 -11.48 11.77
CA THR A 87 0.86 -12.01 12.51
C THR A 87 2.11 -12.03 11.65
N SER A 88 1.96 -12.43 10.37
CA SER A 88 3.10 -12.79 9.52
C SER A 88 3.58 -11.68 8.58
N LEU A 89 2.69 -10.78 8.16
CA LEU A 89 2.97 -9.79 7.11
C LEU A 89 2.85 -8.33 7.57
N ALA A 90 1.93 -8.01 8.49
CA ALA A 90 1.75 -6.63 8.95
C ALA A 90 2.83 -6.27 9.98
N THR A 91 3.79 -5.44 9.59
CA THR A 91 4.92 -5.03 10.42
C THR A 91 4.88 -3.55 10.79
N THR A 92 4.12 -2.74 10.05
CA THR A 92 4.04 -1.29 10.27
C THR A 92 2.93 -0.91 11.24
N ASN A 93 3.13 0.16 12.01
CA ASN A 93 2.10 0.72 12.89
C ASN A 93 0.85 1.12 12.10
N TYR A 94 1.03 1.69 10.91
CA TYR A 94 -0.06 2.14 10.07
C TYR A 94 -0.98 0.99 9.64
N ALA A 95 -0.43 -0.09 9.10
CA ALA A 95 -1.25 -1.23 8.68
C ALA A 95 -1.98 -1.86 9.87
N LEU A 96 -1.29 -2.03 11.00
CA LEU A 96 -1.89 -2.57 12.22
C LEU A 96 -3.03 -1.69 12.75
N THR A 97 -2.86 -0.37 12.72
CA THR A 97 -3.91 0.57 13.13
C THR A 97 -5.13 0.47 12.21
N GLN A 98 -4.92 0.43 10.90
CA GLN A 98 -6.01 0.26 9.93
C GLN A 98 -6.77 -1.08 10.11
N VAL A 99 -6.03 -2.17 10.35
CA VAL A 99 -6.64 -3.47 10.67
C VAL A 99 -7.41 -3.41 11.98
N ASN A 100 -6.86 -2.76 13.01
CA ASN A 100 -7.53 -2.59 14.31
C ASN A 100 -8.83 -1.79 14.18
N ASP A 101 -8.81 -0.68 13.45
CA ASP A 101 -10.00 0.14 13.19
C ASP A 101 -11.09 -0.66 12.49
N ARG A 102 -10.70 -1.45 11.47
CA ARG A 102 -11.64 -2.34 10.78
C ARG A 102 -12.17 -3.44 11.70
N LEU A 103 -11.33 -4.05 12.53
CA LEU A 103 -11.76 -5.06 13.50
C LEU A 103 -12.75 -4.48 14.51
N ASN A 104 -12.50 -3.28 15.02
CA ASN A 104 -13.41 -2.60 15.93
C ASN A 104 -14.77 -2.33 15.28
N SER A 105 -14.79 -1.95 13.99
CA SER A 105 -16.04 -1.86 13.22
C SER A 105 -16.78 -3.20 13.16
N LEU A 106 -16.08 -4.30 12.83
CA LEU A 106 -16.67 -5.63 12.74
C LEU A 106 -17.18 -6.13 14.09
N VAL A 107 -16.48 -5.84 15.19
CA VAL A 107 -16.93 -6.15 16.56
C VAL A 107 -18.23 -5.40 16.87
N ASN A 108 -18.32 -4.12 16.52
CA ASN A 108 -19.55 -3.35 16.72
C ASN A 108 -20.70 -3.92 15.86
N ASP A 109 -20.45 -4.24 14.59
CA ASP A 109 -21.46 -4.81 13.70
C ASP A 109 -21.96 -6.17 14.20
N THR A 110 -21.06 -7.07 14.62
CA THR A 110 -21.41 -8.40 15.18
C THR A 110 -22.12 -8.33 16.53
N ALA A 111 -21.86 -7.30 17.34
CA ALA A 111 -22.58 -7.08 18.60
C ALA A 111 -24.06 -6.72 18.35
N THR A 112 -24.37 -6.06 17.23
CA THR A 112 -25.75 -5.72 16.85
C THR A 112 -26.51 -6.88 16.19
N LEU A 113 -25.79 -7.85 15.61
CA LEU A 113 -26.39 -8.95 14.84
C LEU A 113 -26.51 -10.23 15.68
N ALA A 114 -27.75 -10.57 16.04
CA ALA A 114 -28.11 -11.77 16.82
C ALA A 114 -27.75 -13.11 16.15
N HIS A 115 -27.36 -13.08 14.86
CA HIS A 115 -27.14 -14.26 14.02
C HIS A 115 -25.70 -14.79 14.00
N TYR A 116 -24.74 -14.12 14.66
CA TYR A 116 -23.37 -14.62 14.78
C TYR A 116 -23.22 -15.61 15.94
N SER A 117 -22.45 -16.68 15.70
CA SER A 117 -22.13 -17.67 16.74
C SER A 117 -21.27 -17.03 17.85
N ALA A 118 -21.30 -17.64 19.04
CA ALA A 118 -20.41 -17.25 20.13
C ALA A 118 -18.93 -17.37 19.71
N ASP A 119 -18.60 -18.40 18.93
CA ASP A 119 -17.25 -18.67 18.43
C ASP A 119 -16.71 -17.55 17.54
N THR A 120 -17.52 -17.02 16.60
CA THR A 120 -17.11 -15.90 15.75
C THR A 120 -16.82 -14.63 16.57
N ARG A 121 -17.63 -14.38 17.61
CA ARG A 121 -17.39 -13.24 18.52
C ARG A 121 -16.09 -13.42 19.32
N GLU A 122 -15.83 -14.62 19.81
CA GLU A 122 -14.60 -14.93 20.54
C GLU A 122 -13.35 -14.76 19.65
N GLN A 123 -13.39 -15.25 18.40
CA GLN A 123 -12.30 -15.07 17.44
C GLN A 123 -12.02 -13.59 17.15
N LEU A 124 -13.07 -12.78 16.92
CA LEU A 124 -12.93 -11.34 16.73
C LEU A 124 -12.27 -10.66 17.94
N HIS A 125 -12.74 -10.93 19.16
CA HIS A 125 -12.15 -10.35 20.36
C HIS A 125 -10.72 -10.82 20.62
N SER A 126 -10.40 -12.08 20.29
CA SER A 126 -9.04 -12.60 20.38
C SER A 126 -8.10 -11.88 19.42
N LEU A 127 -8.49 -11.74 18.15
CA LEU A 127 -7.72 -11.04 17.14
C LEU A 127 -7.54 -9.56 17.49
N ALA A 128 -8.61 -8.87 17.89
CA ALA A 128 -8.52 -7.47 18.33
C ALA A 128 -7.52 -7.30 19.49
N ARG A 129 -7.52 -8.20 20.48
CA ARG A 129 -6.52 -8.18 21.57
C ARG A 129 -5.09 -8.36 21.06
N GLN A 130 -4.87 -9.31 20.15
CA GLN A 130 -3.53 -9.56 19.58
C GLN A 130 -3.01 -8.36 18.79
N VAL A 131 -3.85 -7.74 17.96
CA VAL A 131 -3.46 -6.54 17.19
C VAL A 131 -3.14 -5.39 18.13
N ASN A 132 -3.96 -5.12 19.15
CA ASN A 132 -3.68 -4.07 20.13
C ASN A 132 -2.39 -4.34 20.92
N GLN A 133 -2.10 -5.58 21.30
CA GLN A 133 -0.83 -5.93 21.94
C GLN A 133 0.37 -5.63 21.05
N LYS A 134 0.26 -5.93 19.75
CA LYS A 134 1.32 -5.68 18.77
C LYS A 134 1.55 -4.18 18.55
N ILE A 135 0.47 -3.40 18.45
CA ILE A 135 0.54 -1.92 18.39
C ILE A 135 1.24 -1.38 19.64
N ASN A 136 0.79 -1.77 20.84
CA ASN A 136 1.40 -1.31 22.09
C ASN A 136 2.89 -1.65 22.18
N TYR A 137 3.29 -2.86 21.75
CA TYR A 137 4.69 -3.26 21.71
C TYR A 137 5.51 -2.35 20.77
N LEU A 138 5.00 -2.07 19.56
CA LEU A 138 5.68 -1.19 18.62
C LEU A 138 5.73 0.26 19.13
N GLU A 139 4.69 0.75 19.81
CA GLU A 139 4.67 2.06 20.47
C GLU A 139 5.67 2.15 21.63
N GLU A 140 5.84 1.08 22.41
CA GLU A 140 6.85 1.04 23.47
C GLU A 140 8.27 1.09 22.91
N GLU A 141 8.54 0.36 21.83
CA GLU A 141 9.81 0.47 21.08
C GLU A 141 9.97 1.87 20.45
N LEU A 142 8.88 2.49 20.00
CA LEU A 142 8.85 3.85 19.47
C LEU A 142 9.28 4.88 20.52
N ARG A 143 8.87 4.72 21.78
CA ARG A 143 9.27 5.65 22.86
C ARG A 143 10.75 5.56 23.21
N ARG A 144 11.41 4.44 22.90
CA ARG A 144 12.84 4.22 23.22
C ARG A 144 13.80 4.90 22.23
N VAL A 145 13.36 5.18 21.01
CA VAL A 145 14.17 5.77 19.93
C VAL A 145 13.50 7.04 19.43
N ASP A 146 14.25 8.10 19.10
CA ASP A 146 13.64 9.32 18.55
C ASP A 146 12.91 9.02 17.23
N LEU A 147 11.61 9.33 17.19
CA LEU A 147 10.72 9.18 16.04
C LEU A 147 11.29 9.81 14.77
N LEU A 148 11.91 10.99 14.90
CA LEU A 148 12.52 11.67 13.75
C LEU A 148 13.73 10.92 13.21
N GLN A 149 14.52 10.34 14.11
CA GLN A 149 15.70 9.60 13.74
C GLN A 149 15.32 8.33 12.96
N ARG A 150 14.27 7.63 13.38
CA ARG A 150 13.70 6.48 12.65
C ARG A 150 13.18 6.88 11.27
N ALA A 151 12.39 7.95 11.17
CA ALA A 151 11.92 8.45 9.88
C ALA A 151 13.06 8.80 8.92
N GLN A 152 14.16 9.38 9.43
CA GLN A 152 15.36 9.66 8.62
C GLN A 152 16.07 8.37 8.18
N PHE A 153 16.26 7.41 9.08
CA PHE A 153 16.85 6.12 8.71
C PHE A 153 16.03 5.37 7.68
N HIS A 154 14.71 5.32 7.86
CA HIS A 154 13.80 4.72 6.89
C HIS A 154 13.87 5.43 5.53
N LEU A 155 13.92 6.77 5.52
CA LEU A 155 14.14 7.54 4.31
C LEU A 155 15.45 7.13 3.61
N ASP A 156 16.55 7.08 4.33
CA ASP A 156 17.85 6.72 3.77
C ASP A 156 17.89 5.27 3.24
N GLU A 157 17.25 4.34 3.94
CA GLU A 157 17.13 2.94 3.53
C GLU A 157 16.39 2.80 2.19
N ILE A 158 15.20 3.40 2.07
CA ILE A 158 14.41 3.32 0.84
C ILE A 158 15.12 4.02 -0.32
N PHE A 159 15.77 5.17 -0.08
CA PHE A 159 16.57 5.84 -1.12
C PHE A 159 17.82 5.05 -1.52
N SER A 160 18.44 4.33 -0.59
CA SER A 160 19.53 3.39 -0.92
C SER A 160 19.04 2.31 -1.88
N CYS A 161 17.85 1.74 -1.64
CA CYS A 161 17.23 0.77 -2.51
C CYS A 161 16.94 1.34 -3.91
N TRP A 162 16.47 2.59 -4.01
CA TRP A 162 16.30 3.26 -5.30
C TRP A 162 17.65 3.42 -6.02
N LYS A 163 18.67 3.95 -5.34
CA LYS A 163 20.02 4.20 -5.91
C LYS A 163 20.67 2.96 -6.52
N VAL A 164 20.51 1.80 -5.88
CA VAL A 164 21.07 0.55 -6.38
C VAL A 164 20.27 -0.07 -7.53
N GLY A 165 19.17 0.58 -7.95
CA GLY A 165 18.39 0.20 -9.11
C GLY A 165 17.26 -0.79 -8.83
N ARG A 166 16.81 -0.93 -7.57
CA ARG A 166 15.72 -1.87 -7.20
C ARG A 166 14.45 -1.65 -8.03
N TYR A 167 14.15 -0.41 -8.39
CA TYR A 167 12.91 -0.05 -9.10
C TYR A 167 13.10 0.17 -10.61
N THR A 168 14.22 -0.30 -11.20
CA THR A 168 14.59 0.04 -12.59
C THR A 168 13.59 -0.41 -13.65
N SER A 169 12.82 -1.45 -13.38
CA SER A 169 11.73 -1.94 -14.24
C SER A 169 10.57 -0.96 -14.40
N LEU A 170 10.52 0.10 -13.59
CA LEU A 170 9.48 1.13 -13.62
C LEU A 170 9.94 2.36 -14.39
N SER A 171 8.96 3.10 -14.92
CA SER A 171 9.18 4.45 -15.44
C SER A 171 9.74 5.38 -14.35
N PHE A 172 10.42 6.46 -14.74
CA PHE A 172 11.01 7.39 -13.77
C PHE A 172 9.99 7.88 -12.73
N ALA A 173 8.78 8.24 -13.18
CA ALA A 173 7.71 8.63 -12.29
C ALA A 173 7.21 7.46 -11.44
N GLY A 174 7.15 6.24 -12.00
CA GLY A 174 6.80 5.02 -11.26
C GLY A 174 7.78 4.68 -10.14
N ARG A 175 9.09 4.88 -10.35
CA ARG A 175 10.12 4.71 -9.31
C ARG A 175 9.89 5.64 -8.13
N CYS A 176 9.69 6.92 -8.43
CA CYS A 176 9.41 7.95 -7.43
C CYS A 176 8.12 7.63 -6.64
N TYR A 177 7.08 7.20 -7.35
CA TYR A 177 5.81 6.81 -6.74
C TYR A 177 5.97 5.66 -5.74
N VAL A 178 6.61 4.55 -6.13
CA VAL A 178 6.80 3.39 -5.25
C VAL A 178 7.63 3.75 -4.01
N VAL A 179 8.68 4.57 -4.18
CA VAL A 179 9.47 5.06 -3.05
C VAL A 179 8.62 5.89 -2.07
N PHE A 180 7.73 6.74 -2.58
CA PHE A 180 6.87 7.54 -1.72
C PHE A 180 5.82 6.69 -1.00
N GLU A 181 5.32 5.64 -1.65
CA GLU A 181 4.43 4.66 -1.02
C GLU A 181 5.13 3.87 0.09
N GLU A 182 6.33 3.34 -0.17
CA GLU A 182 7.14 2.67 0.85
C GLU A 182 7.34 3.56 2.09
N LEU A 183 7.69 4.83 1.87
CA LEU A 183 7.83 5.80 2.94
C LEU A 183 6.52 6.09 3.67
N TRP A 184 5.41 6.17 2.95
CA TRP A 184 4.10 6.41 3.55
C TRP A 184 3.65 5.28 4.48
N TRP A 185 3.85 4.03 4.06
CA TRP A 185 3.43 2.87 4.83
C TRP A 185 4.32 2.61 6.05
N GLY A 186 5.59 3.03 6.02
CA GLY A 186 6.54 2.85 7.12
C GLY A 186 6.68 4.04 8.08
N GLU A 187 7.80 4.05 8.80
CA GLU A 187 8.09 4.96 9.92
C GLU A 187 8.15 6.44 9.52
N PHE A 188 8.55 6.71 8.28
CA PHE A 188 8.54 8.07 7.73
C PHE A 188 7.10 8.61 7.73
N GLY A 189 6.15 7.83 7.23
CA GLY A 189 4.74 8.17 7.20
C GLY A 189 4.14 8.34 8.60
N ASP A 190 4.63 7.61 9.61
CA ASP A 190 4.16 7.78 11.00
C ASP A 190 4.46 9.20 11.50
N VAL A 191 5.64 9.74 11.20
CA VAL A 191 5.97 11.15 11.50
C VAL A 191 5.14 12.11 10.66
N ILE A 192 4.85 11.80 9.40
CA ILE A 192 3.98 12.68 8.59
C ILE A 192 2.56 12.76 9.16
N ARG A 193 2.02 11.65 9.69
CA ARG A 193 0.65 11.58 10.25
C ARG A 193 0.54 12.18 11.65
N HIS A 194 1.57 12.03 12.48
CA HIS A 194 1.49 12.33 13.91
C HIS A 194 2.52 13.35 14.41
N GLY A 195 3.48 13.76 13.58
CA GLY A 195 4.57 14.65 13.96
C GLY A 195 4.18 16.13 13.94
N GLU A 196 5.06 16.94 14.53
CA GLU A 196 4.87 18.39 14.60
C GLU A 196 4.98 19.04 13.20
N PRO A 197 4.14 20.04 12.86
CA PRO A 197 4.11 20.62 11.52
C PRO A 197 5.46 21.12 10.99
N GLY A 198 6.30 21.66 11.88
CA GLY A 198 7.66 22.12 11.52
C GLY A 198 8.58 20.97 11.11
N GLN A 199 8.53 19.85 11.84
CA GLN A 199 9.32 18.65 11.57
C GLN A 199 8.84 17.96 10.29
N VAL A 200 7.51 17.84 10.13
CA VAL A 200 6.88 17.30 8.91
C VAL A 200 7.32 18.10 7.68
N LYS A 201 7.27 19.44 7.75
CA LYS A 201 7.71 20.30 6.65
C LYS A 201 9.19 20.11 6.32
N GLN A 202 10.05 19.95 7.33
CA GLN A 202 11.47 19.69 7.13
C GLN A 202 11.70 18.34 6.43
N LEU A 203 11.06 17.27 6.90
CA LEU A 203 11.18 15.94 6.31
C LEU A 203 10.67 15.89 4.87
N LEU A 204 9.53 16.53 4.57
CA LEU A 204 9.01 16.61 3.20
C LEU A 204 9.94 17.40 2.26
N ASN A 205 10.63 18.42 2.77
CA ASN A 205 11.66 19.12 1.99
C ASN A 205 12.86 18.22 1.68
N ILE A 206 13.32 17.43 2.66
CA ILE A 206 14.42 16.45 2.46
C ILE A 206 14.00 15.39 1.43
N LEU A 207 12.81 14.81 1.60
CA LEU A 207 12.23 13.85 0.67
C LEU A 207 12.21 14.39 -0.77
N ARG A 208 11.67 15.61 -0.94
CA ARG A 208 11.59 16.26 -2.25
C ARG A 208 12.98 16.47 -2.86
N ASN A 209 13.96 16.93 -2.08
CA ASN A 209 15.31 17.18 -2.58
C ASN A 209 16.01 15.87 -2.99
N ASN A 210 15.86 14.80 -2.18
CA ASN A 210 16.42 13.49 -2.50
C ASN A 210 15.79 12.88 -3.74
N ALA A 211 14.46 12.95 -3.87
CA ALA A 211 13.75 12.44 -5.04
C ALA A 211 14.10 13.22 -6.31
N LEU A 212 14.20 14.55 -6.22
CA LEU A 212 14.67 15.38 -7.33
C LEU A 212 16.09 14.97 -7.75
N HIS A 213 17.02 14.85 -6.79
CA HIS A 213 18.39 14.45 -7.08
C HIS A 213 18.45 13.07 -7.76
N GLN A 214 17.71 12.09 -7.24
CA GLN A 214 17.71 10.74 -7.81
C GLN A 214 17.08 10.71 -9.21
N LEU A 215 15.97 11.43 -9.42
CA LEU A 215 15.34 11.52 -10.75
C LEU A 215 16.25 12.18 -11.77
N LYS A 216 17.02 13.22 -11.38
CA LYS A 216 18.03 13.81 -12.27
C LYS A 216 19.07 12.79 -12.70
N GLN A 217 19.55 11.97 -11.76
CA GLN A 217 20.53 10.93 -12.06
C GLN A 217 19.94 9.86 -12.99
N ASP A 218 18.75 9.36 -12.68
CA ASP A 218 18.10 8.30 -13.47
C ASP A 218 17.73 8.76 -14.88
N SER A 219 17.29 10.02 -15.04
CA SER A 219 16.83 10.57 -16.32
C SER A 219 17.92 11.30 -17.12
N ASN A 220 19.08 11.58 -16.52
CA ASN A 220 20.13 12.40 -17.14
C ASN A 220 19.59 13.76 -17.68
N CYS A 221 18.65 14.36 -16.95
CA CYS A 221 18.04 15.66 -17.28
C CYS A 221 18.25 16.66 -16.13
N ASP A 222 18.23 17.95 -16.46
CA ASP A 222 18.29 19.00 -15.44
C ASP A 222 16.98 19.17 -14.66
N ALA A 223 17.07 19.80 -13.49
CA ALA A 223 15.95 19.87 -12.52
C ALA A 223 14.72 20.60 -13.07
N ASP A 224 14.99 21.67 -13.82
CA ASP A 224 14.07 22.63 -14.41
C ASP A 224 13.81 22.36 -15.89
N GLU A 225 14.47 21.35 -16.46
CA GLU A 225 14.36 21.02 -17.86
C GLU A 225 12.99 20.38 -18.17
N PHE A 226 12.24 21.02 -19.08
CA PHE A 226 10.91 20.53 -19.45
C PHE A 226 11.00 19.39 -20.46
N ARG A 227 10.31 18.30 -20.14
CA ARG A 227 10.14 17.14 -21.02
C ARG A 227 8.66 16.85 -21.24
N ASN A 228 8.35 16.20 -22.36
CA ASN A 228 7.01 15.65 -22.56
C ASN A 228 6.71 14.66 -21.45
N VAL A 229 5.51 14.71 -20.88
CA VAL A 229 5.10 13.85 -19.77
C VAL A 229 5.31 12.35 -20.03
N GLN A 230 5.19 11.91 -21.28
CA GLN A 230 5.43 10.51 -21.66
C GLN A 230 6.85 10.03 -21.37
N TYR A 231 7.83 10.94 -21.39
CA TYR A 231 9.21 10.66 -21.01
C TYR A 231 9.31 10.16 -19.55
N TRP A 232 8.53 10.78 -18.66
CA TRP A 232 8.50 10.41 -17.26
C TRP A 232 7.65 9.17 -16.98
N LEU A 233 6.59 8.98 -17.77
CA LEU A 233 5.63 7.87 -17.62
C LEU A 233 6.09 6.57 -18.29
N GLY A 234 7.20 6.58 -19.04
CA GLY A 234 7.74 5.40 -19.75
C GLY A 234 7.14 5.17 -21.14
N GLY A 235 6.30 6.08 -21.65
CA GLY A 235 5.76 6.03 -23.00
C GLY A 235 5.17 4.67 -23.41
N GLN A 236 5.52 4.20 -24.62
CA GLN A 236 5.10 2.89 -25.14
C GLN A 236 5.82 1.70 -24.49
N GLU A 237 6.98 1.91 -23.84
CA GLU A 237 7.72 0.84 -23.16
C GLU A 237 6.91 0.27 -21.99
N ARG A 238 6.07 1.11 -21.36
CA ARG A 238 5.10 0.68 -20.34
C ARG A 238 4.06 -0.34 -20.84
N MET A 239 3.75 -0.34 -22.13
CA MET A 239 2.83 -1.30 -22.75
C MET A 239 3.51 -2.62 -23.14
N LEU A 240 4.84 -2.66 -23.17
CA LEU A 240 5.65 -3.81 -23.56
C LEU A 240 6.34 -4.48 -22.35
N SER A 241 6.43 -3.79 -21.21
CA SER A 241 7.04 -4.27 -19.97
C SER A 241 6.18 -5.31 -19.23
N ASP A 242 6.84 -6.15 -18.43
CA ASP A 242 6.23 -7.17 -17.56
C ASP A 242 4.94 -6.69 -16.88
N ASN A 243 3.82 -7.34 -17.20
CA ASN A 243 2.48 -7.01 -16.73
C ASN A 243 2.40 -6.97 -15.19
N LYS A 244 3.27 -7.72 -14.48
CA LYS A 244 3.23 -7.84 -13.02
C LYS A 244 3.49 -6.52 -12.28
N TRP A 245 4.46 -5.70 -12.74
CA TRP A 245 4.77 -4.40 -12.12
C TRP A 245 3.67 -3.39 -12.32
N ASN A 246 3.09 -3.36 -13.52
CA ASN A 246 1.98 -2.48 -13.84
C ASN A 246 0.74 -2.82 -13.00
N GLU A 247 0.41 -4.10 -12.84
CA GLU A 247 -0.69 -4.54 -12.00
C GLU A 247 -0.47 -4.22 -10.51
N ALA A 248 0.75 -4.43 -9.99
CA ALA A 248 1.07 -4.13 -8.60
C ALA A 248 0.98 -2.62 -8.30
N ILE A 249 1.49 -1.78 -9.20
CA ILE A 249 1.42 -0.31 -9.06
C ILE A 249 -0.01 0.19 -9.24
N ASN A 250 -0.76 -0.39 -10.18
CA ASN A 250 -2.16 -0.06 -10.37
C ASN A 250 -2.96 -0.30 -9.09
N TRP A 251 -2.75 -1.46 -8.46
CA TRP A 251 -3.35 -1.79 -7.18
C TRP A 251 -2.82 -0.90 -6.05
N LEU A 252 -1.53 -0.59 -5.98
CA LEU A 252 -0.97 0.31 -4.97
C LEU A 252 -1.61 1.71 -5.02
N GLY A 253 -1.94 2.16 -6.23
CA GLY A 253 -2.58 3.45 -6.51
C GLY A 253 -4.10 3.41 -6.65
N ASP A 254 -4.79 2.35 -6.24
CA ASP A 254 -6.25 2.23 -6.36
C ASP A 254 -7.05 3.25 -5.52
N TRP A 255 -6.39 3.90 -4.56
CA TRP A 255 -6.94 5.01 -3.77
C TRP A 255 -6.95 6.36 -4.52
N CYS A 256 -6.26 6.49 -5.66
CA CYS A 256 -6.11 7.77 -6.34
C CYS A 256 -7.30 8.11 -7.26
N SER A 257 -7.47 9.38 -7.63
CA SER A 257 -8.54 9.83 -8.54
C SER A 257 -8.02 10.90 -9.50
N GLN A 258 -8.62 11.00 -10.68
CA GLN A 258 -8.16 11.93 -11.74
C GLN A 258 -8.20 13.40 -11.28
N GLU A 259 -9.16 13.76 -10.44
CA GLU A 259 -9.43 15.13 -10.04
C GLU A 259 -8.50 15.60 -8.92
N ARG A 260 -8.25 14.73 -7.94
CA ARG A 260 -7.44 15.05 -6.75
C ARG A 260 -5.97 14.70 -6.94
N HIS A 261 -5.70 13.63 -7.68
CA HIS A 261 -4.38 13.00 -7.82
C HIS A 261 -3.99 12.80 -9.30
N PRO A 262 -4.01 13.85 -10.14
CA PRO A 262 -3.76 13.71 -11.58
C PRO A 262 -2.38 13.14 -11.92
N VAL A 263 -1.35 13.40 -11.09
CA VAL A 263 -0.01 12.87 -11.32
C VAL A 263 0.06 11.40 -10.94
N ILE A 264 -0.35 11.03 -9.72
CA ILE A 264 -0.35 9.63 -9.28
C ILE A 264 -1.25 8.78 -10.17
N TRP A 265 -2.43 9.28 -10.54
CA TRP A 265 -3.33 8.57 -11.44
C TRP A 265 -2.68 8.32 -12.81
N SER A 266 -1.96 9.29 -13.38
CA SER A 266 -1.24 9.09 -14.65
C SER A 266 -0.08 8.09 -14.52
N VAL A 267 0.52 8.01 -13.34
CA VAL A 267 1.64 7.12 -13.05
C VAL A 267 1.20 5.71 -12.76
N THR A 268 0.00 5.49 -12.23
CA THR A 268 -0.46 4.17 -11.77
C THR A 268 -1.53 3.55 -12.66
N GLN A 269 -2.40 4.36 -13.26
CA GLN A 269 -3.55 3.88 -14.01
C GLN A 269 -3.22 3.76 -15.49
N ASP A 270 -3.52 2.60 -16.07
CA ASP A 270 -3.43 2.40 -17.52
C ASP A 270 -4.63 3.08 -18.18
N SER A 271 -4.37 4.22 -18.81
CA SER A 271 -5.40 4.93 -19.54
C SER A 271 -4.87 5.52 -20.83
N LYS A 272 -5.73 5.50 -21.86
CA LYS A 272 -5.45 6.10 -23.15
C LYS A 272 -5.35 7.63 -23.08
N ASN A 273 -5.97 8.25 -22.07
CA ASN A 273 -6.11 9.69 -21.96
C ASN A 273 -5.63 10.19 -20.60
N LEU A 274 -4.61 11.06 -20.60
CA LEU A 274 -4.16 11.71 -19.37
C LEU A 274 -5.23 12.64 -18.79
N PRO A 275 -5.32 12.76 -17.46
CA PRO A 275 -6.22 13.68 -16.77
C PRO A 275 -6.05 15.12 -17.24
N VAL A 276 -7.12 15.90 -17.18
CA VAL A 276 -7.10 17.32 -17.58
C VAL A 276 -6.08 18.12 -16.78
N ARG A 277 -5.91 17.81 -15.49
CA ARG A 277 -4.96 18.50 -14.59
C ARG A 277 -3.52 17.99 -14.69
N MET A 278 -3.25 16.95 -15.50
CA MET A 278 -1.89 16.46 -15.71
C MET A 278 -1.14 17.36 -16.69
N PRO A 279 0.01 17.96 -16.31
CA PRO A 279 0.83 18.73 -17.22
C PRO A 279 1.32 17.87 -18.40
N ARG A 280 1.22 18.39 -19.62
CA ARG A 280 1.72 17.70 -20.83
C ARG A 280 3.24 17.83 -20.98
N PHE A 281 3.81 18.89 -20.41
CA PHE A 281 5.24 19.11 -20.27
C PHE A 281 5.54 19.43 -18.80
N CYS A 282 6.56 18.79 -18.24
CA CYS A 282 6.98 19.02 -16.87
C CYS A 282 8.45 18.65 -16.69
N SER A 283 9.05 19.27 -15.67
CA SER A 283 10.40 18.97 -15.20
C SER A 283 10.37 17.93 -14.07
N ALA A 284 11.54 17.40 -13.72
CA ALA A 284 11.70 16.53 -12.56
C ALA A 284 11.19 17.21 -11.29
N GLU A 285 11.51 18.49 -11.10
CA GLU A 285 11.04 19.27 -9.94
C GLU A 285 9.52 19.33 -9.86
N ARG A 286 8.85 19.57 -11.00
CA ARG A 286 7.39 19.67 -11.04
C ARG A 286 6.72 18.34 -10.68
N ILE A 287 7.23 17.22 -11.20
CA ILE A 287 6.69 15.89 -10.90
C ILE A 287 6.88 15.56 -9.42
N THR A 288 8.10 15.67 -8.91
CA THR A 288 8.41 15.36 -7.52
C THR A 288 7.57 16.18 -6.55
N LYS A 289 7.49 17.50 -6.77
CA LYS A 289 6.67 18.38 -5.94
C LYS A 289 5.20 17.96 -5.95
N SER A 290 4.65 17.69 -7.13
CA SER A 290 3.24 17.30 -7.25
C SER A 290 2.94 15.96 -6.58
N MET A 291 3.84 14.98 -6.68
CA MET A 291 3.71 13.69 -5.99
C MET A 291 3.77 13.83 -4.47
N VAL A 292 4.68 14.66 -3.94
CA VAL A 292 4.74 14.94 -2.50
C VAL A 292 3.42 15.54 -2.02
N GLU A 293 2.87 16.51 -2.77
CA GLU A 293 1.58 17.11 -2.45
C GLU A 293 0.42 16.10 -2.49
N GLU A 294 0.36 15.28 -3.54
CA GLU A 294 -0.72 14.31 -3.75
C GLU A 294 -0.70 13.18 -2.71
N ILE A 295 0.47 12.67 -2.31
CA ILE A 295 0.57 11.55 -1.38
C ILE A 295 0.51 11.99 0.09
N PHE A 296 1.24 13.04 0.45
CA PHE A 296 1.47 13.39 1.86
C PHE A 296 0.61 14.55 2.38
N LEU A 297 0.01 15.37 1.49
CA LEU A 297 -0.70 16.59 1.91
C LEU A 297 -2.19 16.59 1.56
N ARG A 298 -2.61 16.01 0.43
CA ARG A 298 -4.00 16.05 -0.03
C ARG A 298 -4.89 14.93 0.50
N GLY A 299 -4.29 13.94 1.18
CA GLY A 299 -4.97 12.78 1.73
C GLY A 299 -5.41 11.79 0.64
N ARG A 300 -5.50 10.51 1.00
CA ARG A 300 -6.00 9.46 0.09
C ARG A 300 -7.52 9.60 -0.08
N ALA A 301 -8.05 9.28 -1.28
CA ALA A 301 -9.46 9.48 -1.60
C ALA A 301 -10.38 8.44 -0.96
#